data_AF-A0ABD3FCK1-F1
#
_entry.id   AF-A0ABD3FCK1-F1
#
_cell.length_a   1.000
_cell.length_b   1.000
_cell.length_c   1.000
_cell.angle_alpha   90.00
_cell.angle_beta   90.00
_cell.angle_gamma   90.00
#
_symmetry.space_group_name_H-M   'P 1'
#
loop_
_entity.id
_entity.type
_entity.pdbx_description
1 polymer ?
#
loop_
_entity_poly.entity_id
_entity_poly.type
_entity_poly.pdbx_seq_one_letter_code
_entity_poly.pdbx_strand_id
1 'polypeptide(L)'
;MAFLCRNGCCRCRRRSLLYKKVFLQEYLKENGVGNRFFSRHGLSLRTKTRQGQKPPPAMEKEARKFWQEVQQIRRELGVSKIYNADQSEICFEYLLKQTIIRKGAKTIWVRCGGKDKERLTGMFLADSTSKQCDSFFVVKTEPSKLPERAAYNYIAQHGFGDKL
;
A
#
# COMPACT_ATOMS: atom_id res chain seq x y z
N MET A 1 -3.02 -11.14 -11.14
CA MET A 1 -3.68 -10.90 -12.45
C MET A 1 -3.11 -9.62 -13.05
N ALA A 2 -2.38 -9.72 -14.17
CA ALA A 2 -1.69 -8.60 -14.81
C ALA A 2 -2.62 -7.93 -15.82
N PHE A 3 -2.96 -6.66 -15.63
CA PHE A 3 -3.68 -5.89 -16.64
C PHE A 3 -2.70 -5.29 -17.66
N LEU A 4 -2.68 -5.88 -18.85
CA LEU A 4 -2.19 -5.26 -20.08
C LEU A 4 -3.21 -4.23 -20.55
N CYS A 5 -2.87 -2.95 -20.45
CA CYS A 5 -3.63 -1.87 -21.09
C CYS A 5 -3.22 -1.78 -22.56
N ARG A 6 -3.98 -2.43 -23.45
CA ARG A 6 -4.00 -2.12 -24.89
C ARG A 6 -5.09 -1.08 -25.10
N ASN A 7 -4.69 0.15 -25.44
CA ASN A 7 -5.26 1.02 -26.47
C ASN A 7 -4.72 2.44 -26.26
N GLY A 8 -4.14 2.98 -27.33
CA GLY A 8 -3.36 4.21 -27.32
C GLY A 8 -4.14 5.41 -26.77
N CYS A 9 -3.63 5.99 -25.68
CA CYS A 9 -3.89 7.36 -25.32
C CYS A 9 -2.59 8.02 -24.82
N CYS A 10 -2.32 9.20 -25.38
CA CYS A 10 -1.06 9.91 -25.35
C CYS A 10 -0.68 10.43 -23.95
N ARG A 11 0.25 9.76 -23.23
CA ARG A 11 1.30 10.38 -22.35
C ARG A 11 2.19 9.41 -21.55
N CYS A 12 2.43 8.18 -22.00
CA CYS A 12 3.16 7.19 -21.19
C CYS A 12 4.71 7.17 -21.36
N ARG A 13 5.38 8.28 -21.73
CA ARG A 13 6.86 8.31 -21.86
C ARG A 13 7.63 8.56 -20.55
N ARG A 14 6.97 8.80 -19.40
CA ARG A 14 7.65 9.07 -18.11
C ARG A 14 7.72 7.89 -17.12
N ARG A 15 7.08 6.74 -17.41
CA ARG A 15 7.09 5.58 -16.50
C ARG A 15 8.43 4.82 -16.47
N SER A 16 9.16 4.75 -17.60
CA SER A 16 10.44 4.02 -17.68
C SER A 16 11.58 4.69 -16.90
N LEU A 17 11.56 6.02 -16.80
CA LEU A 17 12.56 6.80 -16.06
C LEU A 17 12.40 6.67 -14.54
N LEU A 18 11.19 6.43 -14.04
CA LEU A 18 10.95 6.23 -12.62
C LEU A 18 11.57 4.90 -12.17
N TYR A 19 11.29 3.81 -12.88
CA TYR A 19 11.85 2.48 -12.59
C TYR A 19 13.38 2.46 -12.61
N LYS A 20 14.01 3.12 -13.58
CA LYS A 20 15.49 3.22 -13.63
C LYS A 20 16.09 3.97 -12.43
N LYS A 21 15.40 4.99 -11.90
CA LYS A 21 15.88 5.73 -10.72
C LYS A 21 15.73 4.94 -9.42
N VAL A 22 14.64 4.17 -9.27
CA VAL A 22 14.44 3.31 -8.09
C VAL A 22 15.52 2.22 -8.03
N PHE A 23 15.77 1.55 -9.16
CA PHE A 23 16.76 0.48 -9.25
C PHE A 23 18.19 0.94 -8.93
N LEU A 24 18.60 2.12 -9.44
CA LEU A 24 19.90 2.72 -9.13
C LEU A 24 20.05 3.04 -7.63
N GLN A 25 18.99 3.43 -6.95
CA GLN A 25 19.03 3.86 -5.55
C GLN A 25 19.14 2.69 -4.57
N GLU A 26 18.57 1.53 -4.90
CA GLU A 26 18.72 0.28 -4.15
C GLU A 26 20.08 -0.37 -4.41
N TYR A 27 20.50 -0.48 -5.68
CA TYR A 27 21.80 -1.02 -6.07
C TYR A 27 23.00 -0.29 -5.44
N LEU A 28 22.92 1.05 -5.30
CA LEU A 28 23.99 1.87 -4.69
C LEU A 28 24.16 1.66 -3.18
N LYS A 29 23.12 1.17 -2.47
CA LYS A 29 23.19 0.86 -1.04
C LYS A 29 23.81 -0.51 -0.78
N GLU A 30 23.40 -1.51 -1.55
CA GLU A 30 23.80 -2.91 -1.33
C GLU A 30 25.29 -3.14 -1.62
N ASN A 31 25.87 -2.37 -2.54
CA ASN A 31 27.25 -2.60 -3.01
C ASN A 31 28.31 -1.69 -2.36
N GLY A 32 27.97 -0.82 -1.39
CA GLY A 32 28.92 0.07 -0.71
C GLY A 32 29.61 1.14 -1.60
N VAL A 33 29.43 1.09 -2.92
CA VAL A 33 29.97 2.02 -3.91
C VAL A 33 29.34 3.42 -3.79
N GLY A 34 28.12 3.52 -3.29
CA GLY A 34 27.39 4.79 -3.16
C GLY A 34 28.11 5.82 -2.26
N ASN A 35 28.65 5.41 -1.12
CA ASN A 35 29.07 6.36 -0.07
C ASN A 35 30.20 7.32 -0.52
N ARG A 36 31.18 6.84 -1.30
CA ARG A 36 32.25 7.69 -1.84
C ARG A 36 31.72 8.70 -2.87
N PHE A 37 30.83 8.27 -3.77
CA PHE A 37 30.20 9.15 -4.74
C PHE A 37 29.31 10.20 -4.05
N PHE A 38 28.46 9.79 -3.09
CA PHE A 38 27.65 10.71 -2.30
C PHE A 38 28.52 11.71 -1.53
N SER A 39 29.65 11.28 -0.98
CA SER A 39 30.57 12.18 -0.27
C SER A 39 31.22 13.21 -1.21
N ARG A 40 31.81 12.77 -2.33
CA ARG A 40 32.51 13.63 -3.31
C ARG A 40 31.59 14.70 -3.91
N HIS A 41 30.33 14.35 -4.17
CA HIS A 41 29.36 15.27 -4.77
C HIS A 41 28.48 15.99 -3.74
N GLY A 42 28.77 15.83 -2.45
CA GLY A 42 28.02 16.49 -1.38
C GLY A 42 26.54 16.11 -1.37
N LEU A 43 26.22 14.85 -1.68
CA LEU A 43 24.87 14.30 -1.69
C LEU A 43 24.62 13.44 -0.45
N SER A 44 23.37 13.31 -0.03
CA SER A 44 22.92 12.40 1.01
C SER A 44 21.56 11.80 0.69
N LEU A 45 21.36 10.57 1.17
CA LEU A 45 20.03 9.97 1.23
C LEU A 45 19.30 10.55 2.44
N ARG A 46 18.09 11.05 2.20
CA ARG A 46 17.21 11.54 3.25
C ARG A 46 15.95 10.69 3.24
N THR A 47 15.61 10.15 4.41
CA THR A 47 14.41 9.33 4.63
C THR A 47 13.35 10.17 5.32
N LYS A 48 12.07 9.95 4.99
CA LYS A 48 10.97 10.48 5.82
C LYS A 48 11.05 9.83 7.21
N THR A 49 11.20 10.63 8.27
CA THR A 49 11.10 10.15 9.65
C THR A 49 9.63 9.88 9.97
N ARG A 50 9.26 8.60 10.12
CA ARG A 50 8.03 8.21 10.81
C ARG A 50 8.41 7.62 12.15
N GLN A 51 7.72 8.03 13.21
CA GLN A 51 7.76 7.33 14.48
C GLN A 51 6.79 6.16 14.39
N GLY A 52 7.30 4.95 14.63
CA GLY A 52 6.47 3.77 14.85
C GLY A 52 6.37 3.49 16.34
N GLN A 53 5.20 3.08 16.81
CA GLN A 53 5.09 2.54 18.17
C GLN A 53 5.85 1.21 18.23
N LYS A 54 6.78 1.09 19.17
CA LYS A 54 7.27 -0.23 19.57
C LYS A 54 6.18 -0.89 20.39
N PRO A 55 5.76 -2.12 20.06
CA PRO A 55 4.82 -2.83 20.90
C PRO A 55 5.42 -3.00 22.31
N PRO A 56 4.69 -2.67 23.39
CA PRO A 56 5.15 -2.93 24.75
C PRO A 56 5.31 -4.44 25.01
N PRO A 57 6.25 -4.88 25.86
CA PRO A 57 6.46 -6.31 26.16
C PRO A 57 5.21 -7.03 26.68
N ALA A 58 4.30 -6.32 27.37
CA ALA A 58 3.03 -6.85 27.84
C ALA A 58 2.14 -7.37 26.69
N MET A 59 2.17 -6.70 25.53
CA MET A 59 1.38 -7.04 24.35
C MET A 59 1.74 -8.43 23.79
N GLU A 60 3.02 -8.83 23.86
CA GLU A 60 3.41 -10.15 23.38
C GLU A 60 2.87 -11.29 24.27
N LYS A 61 2.76 -11.05 25.58
CA LYS A 61 2.20 -12.04 26.51
C LYS A 61 0.70 -12.20 26.26
N GLU A 62 -0.01 -11.10 26.03
CA GLU A 62 -1.43 -11.11 25.69
C GLU A 62 -1.69 -11.77 24.34
N ALA A 63 -0.90 -11.44 23.31
CA ALA A 63 -1.00 -12.07 22.00
C ALA A 63 -0.81 -13.59 22.08
N ARG A 64 0.16 -14.07 22.87
CA ARG A 64 0.36 -15.51 23.09
C ARG A 64 -0.83 -16.19 23.75
N LYS A 65 -1.42 -15.58 24.78
CA LYS A 65 -2.62 -16.12 25.44
C LYS A 65 -3.80 -16.20 24.47
N PHE A 66 -4.05 -15.13 23.73
CA PHE A 66 -5.09 -15.08 22.71
C PHE A 66 -4.90 -16.20 21.67
N TRP A 67 -3.68 -16.41 21.17
CA TRP A 67 -3.41 -17.50 20.23
C TRP A 67 -3.68 -18.89 20.82
N GLN A 68 -3.37 -19.12 22.11
CA GLN A 68 -3.67 -20.38 22.78
C GLN A 68 -5.18 -20.62 22.87
N GLU A 69 -5.95 -19.60 23.23
CA GLU A 69 -7.42 -19.65 23.29
C GLU A 69 -8.02 -19.96 21.92
N VAL A 70 -7.56 -19.29 20.86
CA VAL A 70 -8.00 -19.56 19.47
C VAL A 70 -7.72 -21.01 19.07
N GLN A 71 -6.55 -21.57 19.43
CA GLN A 71 -6.23 -22.97 19.12
C GLN A 71 -7.08 -23.96 19.92
N GLN A 72 -7.47 -23.62 21.15
CA GLN A 72 -8.39 -24.43 21.94
C GLN A 72 -9.77 -24.46 21.30
N ILE A 73 -10.34 -23.29 21.02
CA ILE A 73 -11.64 -23.15 20.34
C ILE A 73 -11.65 -23.87 18.99
N ARG A 74 -10.56 -23.75 18.22
CA ARG A 74 -10.41 -24.47 16.95
C ARG A 74 -10.57 -25.98 17.10
N ARG A 75 -9.97 -26.56 18.15
CA ARG A 75 -10.03 -28.01 18.43
C ARG A 75 -11.42 -28.42 18.92
N GLU A 76 -12.01 -27.65 19.82
CA GLU A 76 -13.33 -27.93 20.40
C GLU A 76 -14.44 -27.89 19.34
N LEU A 77 -14.40 -26.91 18.44
CA LEU A 77 -15.39 -26.73 17.37
C LEU A 77 -15.07 -27.52 16.09
N GLY A 78 -13.94 -28.23 16.04
CA GLY A 78 -13.52 -28.96 14.84
C GLY A 78 -13.28 -28.06 13.62
N VAL A 79 -12.82 -26.81 13.84
CA VAL A 79 -12.63 -25.82 12.76
C VAL A 79 -11.41 -26.19 11.91
N SER A 80 -11.68 -26.55 10.65
CA SER A 80 -10.62 -26.93 9.70
C SER A 80 -9.81 -25.73 9.22
N LYS A 81 -10.48 -24.62 8.89
CA LYS A 81 -9.89 -23.41 8.29
C LYS A 81 -10.28 -22.15 9.04
N ILE A 82 -9.30 -21.28 9.27
CA ILE A 82 -9.50 -19.93 9.81
C ILE A 82 -9.20 -18.95 8.70
N TYR A 83 -10.04 -17.92 8.54
CA TYR A 83 -9.81 -16.85 7.60
C TYR A 83 -9.51 -15.55 8.36
N ASN A 84 -8.46 -14.86 7.96
CA ASN A 84 -8.19 -13.50 8.40
C ASN A 84 -8.68 -12.53 7.31
N ALA A 85 -9.52 -11.57 7.71
CA ALA A 85 -10.02 -10.52 6.84
C ALA A 85 -9.53 -9.18 7.35
N ASP A 86 -8.90 -8.38 6.48
CA ASP A 86 -8.45 -7.04 6.83
C ASP A 86 -8.77 -6.03 5.72
N GLN A 87 -9.07 -4.80 6.13
CA GLN A 87 -9.29 -3.67 5.25
C GLN A 87 -8.03 -2.81 5.24
N SER A 88 -7.39 -2.69 4.08
CA SER A 88 -6.19 -1.87 3.92
C SER A 88 -6.36 -0.81 2.84
N GLU A 89 -5.78 0.37 3.08
CA GLU A 89 -5.73 1.43 2.09
C GLU A 89 -4.54 1.22 1.13
N ILE A 90 -4.86 1.16 -0.16
CA ILE A 90 -3.91 1.02 -1.26
C ILE A 90 -3.69 2.40 -1.87
N CYS A 91 -2.46 2.88 -1.81
CA CYS A 91 -2.10 4.18 -2.41
C CYS A 91 -1.92 4.03 -3.94
N PHE A 92 -2.47 4.95 -4.73
CA PHE A 92 -2.31 4.95 -6.19
C PHE A 92 -0.87 5.27 -6.63
N GLU A 93 -0.19 6.12 -5.86
CA GLU A 93 1.20 6.47 -6.09
C GLU A 93 2.05 6.08 -4.89
N TYR A 94 3.00 5.18 -5.12
CA TYR A 94 4.01 4.87 -4.12
C TYR A 94 5.13 5.91 -4.18
N LEU A 95 5.11 6.85 -3.23
CA LEU A 95 6.22 7.79 -3.09
C LEU A 95 7.43 7.09 -2.50
N LEU A 96 8.59 7.28 -3.13
CA LEU A 96 9.86 6.80 -2.60
C LEU A 96 10.07 7.32 -1.18
N LYS A 97 10.37 6.40 -0.26
CA LYS A 97 10.66 6.72 1.14
C LYS A 97 11.95 7.53 1.30
N GLN A 98 12.83 7.48 0.30
CA GLN A 98 14.13 8.10 0.33
C GLN A 98 14.40 8.94 -0.91
N THR A 99 14.95 10.13 -0.70
CA THR A 99 15.35 11.04 -1.78
C THR A 99 16.84 11.34 -1.71
N ILE A 100 17.52 11.37 -2.86
CA ILE A 100 18.91 11.83 -2.99
C ILE A 100 18.90 13.35 -3.12
N ILE A 101 19.53 14.06 -2.19
CA ILE A 101 19.58 15.53 -2.15
C ILE A 101 20.96 16.02 -1.71
N ARG A 102 21.29 17.29 -1.98
CA ARG A 102 22.52 17.90 -1.48
C ARG A 102 22.52 17.96 0.05
N LYS A 103 23.66 17.61 0.66
CA LYS A 103 23.90 17.76 2.10
C LYS A 103 23.63 19.21 2.52
N GLY A 104 22.95 19.39 3.65
CA GLY A 104 22.58 20.70 4.17
C GLY A 104 21.31 21.33 3.58
N ALA A 105 20.64 20.69 2.62
CA ALA A 105 19.35 21.19 2.13
C ALA A 105 18.30 21.24 3.25
N LYS A 106 17.67 22.42 3.42
CA LYS A 106 16.60 22.65 4.41
C LYS A 106 15.29 21.97 4.03
N THR A 107 14.97 21.94 2.73
CA THR A 107 13.70 21.43 2.21
C THR A 107 13.93 20.34 1.18
N ILE A 108 13.14 19.26 1.25
CA ILE A 108 13.20 18.11 0.34
C ILE A 108 11.96 18.09 -0.54
N TRP A 109 12.12 18.38 -1.82
CA TRP A 109 11.05 18.30 -2.81
C TRP A 109 10.95 16.88 -3.37
N VAL A 110 9.85 16.20 -3.08
CA VAL A 110 9.52 14.90 -3.67
C VAL A 110 8.62 15.15 -4.86
N ARG A 111 8.99 14.63 -6.04
CA ARG A 111 8.11 14.66 -7.20
C ARG A 111 7.00 13.63 -6.97
N CYS A 112 5.76 14.11 -6.93
CA CYS A 112 4.56 13.29 -6.97
C CYS A 112 3.77 13.59 -8.25
N GLY A 113 2.98 12.63 -8.71
CA GLY A 113 2.00 12.76 -9.78
C GLY A 113 0.70 13.43 -9.35
N GLY A 114 0.65 14.01 -8.14
CA GLY A 114 -0.54 14.67 -7.58
C GLY A 114 -1.61 13.72 -7.04
N LYS A 115 -1.32 12.42 -6.99
CA LYS A 115 -2.23 11.36 -6.50
C LYS A 115 -1.72 10.68 -5.24
N ASP A 116 -0.81 11.33 -4.51
CA ASP A 116 -0.21 10.80 -3.28
C ASP A 116 -1.22 10.64 -2.14
N LYS A 117 -2.36 11.35 -2.22
CA LYS A 117 -3.47 11.26 -1.29
C LYS A 117 -4.65 10.44 -1.80
N GLU A 118 -4.67 10.10 -3.10
CA GLU A 118 -5.70 9.21 -3.62
C GLU A 118 -5.42 7.80 -3.09
N ARG A 119 -6.47 7.16 -2.59
CA ARG A 119 -6.42 5.80 -2.05
C ARG A 119 -7.60 4.99 -2.51
N LEU A 120 -7.35 3.71 -2.72
CA LEU A 120 -8.34 2.67 -2.92
C LEU A 120 -8.42 1.84 -1.65
N THR A 121 -9.61 1.42 -1.24
CA THR A 121 -9.73 0.48 -0.13
C THR A 121 -9.73 -0.93 -0.68
N GLY A 122 -8.82 -1.78 -0.22
CA GLY A 122 -8.82 -3.21 -0.51
C GLY A 122 -9.21 -4.01 0.73
N MET A 123 -10.13 -4.96 0.57
CA MET A 123 -10.40 -5.99 1.54
C MET A 123 -9.63 -7.26 1.15
N PHE A 124 -8.73 -7.68 2.03
CA PHE A 124 -7.87 -8.83 1.83
C PHE A 124 -8.30 -9.96 2.75
N LEU A 125 -8.50 -11.13 2.18
CA LEU A 125 -8.86 -12.34 2.90
C LEU A 125 -7.78 -13.39 2.64
N ALA A 126 -7.27 -14.00 3.71
CA ALA A 126 -6.30 -15.08 3.62
C ALA A 126 -6.69 -16.22 4.55
N ASP A 127 -6.50 -17.45 4.10
CA ASP A 127 -6.76 -18.64 4.92
C ASP A 127 -5.55 -19.05 5.76
N SER A 128 -5.80 -19.92 6.74
CA SER A 128 -4.78 -20.48 7.62
C SER A 128 -3.73 -21.35 6.90
N THR A 129 -3.94 -21.69 5.62
CA THR A 129 -2.96 -22.38 4.78
C THR A 129 -2.12 -21.40 3.93
N SER A 130 -2.25 -20.10 4.20
CA SER A 130 -1.60 -19.00 3.47
C SER A 130 -2.09 -18.84 2.03
N LYS A 131 -3.25 -19.39 1.67
CA LYS A 131 -3.89 -19.10 0.40
C LYS A 131 -4.63 -17.77 0.51
N GLN A 132 -4.24 -16.83 -0.33
CA GLN A 132 -4.95 -15.57 -0.49
C GLN A 132 -6.23 -15.81 -1.30
N CYS A 133 -7.37 -15.35 -0.78
CA CYS A 133 -8.62 -15.31 -1.53
C CYS A 133 -8.64 -14.10 -2.47
N ASP A 134 -9.55 -14.12 -3.45
CA ASP A 134 -9.75 -12.98 -4.33
C ASP A 134 -10.06 -11.73 -3.52
N SER A 135 -9.30 -10.67 -3.80
CA SER A 135 -9.40 -9.41 -3.06
C SER A 135 -10.55 -8.57 -3.58
N PHE A 136 -11.26 -7.91 -2.68
CA PHE A 136 -12.36 -7.01 -3.04
C PHE A 136 -11.87 -5.57 -2.94
N PHE A 137 -12.10 -4.78 -3.98
CA PHE A 137 -11.69 -3.38 -4.00
C PHE A 137 -12.92 -2.47 -3.93
N VAL A 138 -12.90 -1.55 -2.99
CA VAL A 138 -13.91 -0.51 -2.80
C VAL A 138 -13.36 0.81 -3.29
N VAL A 139 -13.75 1.19 -4.51
CA VAL A 139 -13.42 2.48 -5.13
C VAL A 139 -14.51 3.49 -4.79
N LYS A 140 -14.13 4.70 -4.38
CA LYS A 140 -15.09 5.81 -4.28
C LYS A 140 -15.40 6.33 -5.68
N THR A 141 -16.66 6.24 -6.08
CA THR A 141 -17.17 6.80 -7.34
C THR A 141 -17.99 8.06 -7.06
N GLU A 142 -18.11 8.95 -8.04
CA GLU A 142 -19.08 10.03 -7.97
C GLU A 142 -20.51 9.45 -7.97
N PRO A 143 -21.48 10.12 -7.31
CA PRO A 143 -22.88 9.72 -7.39
C PRO A 143 -23.36 9.66 -8.85
N SER A 144 -24.32 8.78 -9.10
CA SER A 144 -24.97 8.70 -10.41
C SER A 144 -25.57 10.07 -10.78
N LYS A 145 -25.35 10.50 -12.02
CA LYS A 145 -25.97 11.71 -12.58
C LYS A 145 -27.49 11.59 -12.73
N LEU A 146 -28.00 10.35 -12.81
CA LEU A 146 -29.43 10.07 -12.85
C LEU A 146 -29.97 10.02 -11.40
N PRO A 147 -30.94 10.88 -11.03
CA PRO A 147 -31.39 11.02 -9.65
C PRO A 147 -32.08 9.76 -9.12
N GLU A 148 -32.87 9.08 -9.96
CA GLU A 148 -33.52 7.81 -9.60
C GLU A 148 -32.50 6.73 -9.24
N ARG A 149 -31.43 6.60 -10.05
CA ARG A 149 -30.33 5.68 -9.74
C ARG A 149 -29.54 6.11 -8.51
N ALA A 150 -29.34 7.40 -8.30
CA ALA A 150 -28.66 7.88 -7.10
C ALA A 150 -29.47 7.53 -5.83
N ALA A 151 -30.79 7.71 -5.87
CA ALA A 151 -31.69 7.32 -4.78
C ALA A 151 -31.70 5.80 -4.56
N TYR A 152 -31.78 5.01 -5.64
CA TYR A 152 -31.70 3.55 -5.56
C TYR A 152 -30.38 3.08 -4.96
N ASN A 153 -29.24 3.58 -5.44
CA ASN A 153 -27.93 3.21 -4.92
C ASN A 153 -27.80 3.53 -3.43
N TYR A 154 -28.30 4.69 -3.01
CA TYR A 154 -28.27 5.09 -1.60
C TYR A 154 -29.13 4.17 -0.72
N ILE A 155 -30.35 3.84 -1.15
CA ILE A 155 -31.31 3.07 -0.36
C ILE A 155 -31.00 1.57 -0.42
N ALA A 156 -30.88 1.02 -1.63
CA ALA A 156 -30.81 -0.42 -1.88
C ALA A 156 -29.38 -0.96 -1.89
N GLN A 157 -28.39 -0.14 -2.26
CA GLN A 157 -26.99 -0.57 -2.36
C GLN A 157 -26.10 0.07 -1.30
N HIS A 158 -26.67 0.68 -0.26
CA HIS A 158 -25.91 1.34 0.83
C HIS A 158 -24.87 2.35 0.33
N GLY A 159 -25.15 3.01 -0.79
CA GLY A 159 -24.26 3.98 -1.43
C GLY A 159 -23.23 3.39 -2.41
N PHE A 160 -23.20 2.07 -2.61
CA PHE A 160 -22.43 1.45 -3.69
C PHE A 160 -23.15 1.63 -5.04
N GLY A 161 -22.39 1.61 -6.12
CA GLY A 161 -22.94 1.65 -7.48
C GLY A 161 -22.51 0.41 -8.27
N ASP A 162 -23.28 0.11 -9.31
CA ASP A 162 -23.07 -1.08 -10.16
C ASP A 162 -21.81 -1.03 -11.03
N LYS A 163 -21.19 0.15 -11.20
CA LYS A 163 -20.08 0.37 -12.13
C LYS A 163 -18.94 1.13 -11.45
N LEU A 164 -17.72 0.65 -11.69
CA LEU A 164 -16.46 1.34 -11.43
C LEU A 164 -16.11 2.30 -12.58
#